data_AF-A0A076HFB6-F1
#
_entry.id   AF-A0A076HFB6-F1
#
_cell.length_a   1.000
_cell.length_b   1.000
_cell.length_c   1.000
_cell.angle_alpha   90.00
_cell.angle_beta   90.00
_cell.angle_gamma   90.00
#
_symmetry.space_group_name_H-M   'P 1'
#
loop_
_entity.id
_entity.type
_entity.pdbx_description
1 polymer ?
#
loop_
_entity_poly.entity_id
_entity_poly.type
_entity_poly.pdbx_seq_one_letter_code
_entity_poly.pdbx_strand_id
1 'polypeptide(L)'
;MLFQSGAAAVLAAAGLDVLIGDPLWCPHPVVLMGKLISRLRLWVERLSGDRPEALRLGGGLITAALVLGAGSCGWLVEQLARASPVGSALLVLGLASALAARSLHDSVAAILSALPDQPQGDLTAARERLSWIVGRDVQQLREPEILRAAAESASENAVDGLFAPLFWMIIGVVLQTLSPQLPGPLALAWAFKASSTLDSMLGYRRGRLRWLGTAGARLDDLLTWLPCRLVMITLPLVSQPWRELPALVRAAERDGAPDPSPNAGRSEAIYAHCAGVQLGGRNRYGERWIDKPLLAADLPQADRNAVNRILVLTSRLESLWLLLLLLVALLMAGQ
;
A
#
# COMPACT_ATOMS: atom_id res chain seq x y z
N MET A 1 -30.04 -3.68 7.57
CA MET A 1 -29.77 -4.05 8.98
C MET A 1 -28.43 -4.75 9.16
N LEU A 2 -28.00 -5.70 8.30
CA LEU A 2 -26.70 -6.39 8.42
C LEU A 2 -25.42 -5.51 8.32
N PHE A 3 -25.50 -4.32 7.71
CA PHE A 3 -24.36 -3.39 7.55
C PHE A 3 -24.31 -2.24 8.58
N GLN A 4 -25.07 -2.34 9.68
CA GLN A 4 -25.11 -1.24 10.66
C GLN A 4 -23.81 -1.13 11.48
N SER A 5 -22.94 -2.14 11.48
CA SER A 5 -21.61 -2.05 12.07
C SER A 5 -20.56 -1.74 10.99
N GLY A 6 -19.72 -0.72 11.23
CA GLY A 6 -18.61 -0.38 10.34
C GLY A 6 -17.69 -1.59 10.08
N ALA A 7 -17.53 -2.48 11.06
CA ALA A 7 -16.78 -3.74 10.91
C ALA A 7 -17.38 -4.66 9.83
N ALA A 8 -18.72 -4.80 9.77
CA ALA A 8 -19.36 -5.62 8.73
C ALA A 8 -19.16 -5.02 7.34
N ALA A 9 -19.17 -3.68 7.22
CA ALA A 9 -18.88 -3.01 5.96
C ALA A 9 -17.43 -3.24 5.49
N VAL A 10 -16.45 -3.20 6.41
CA VAL A 10 -15.04 -3.50 6.11
C VAL A 10 -14.85 -4.96 5.71
N LEU A 11 -15.45 -5.91 6.43
CA LEU A 11 -15.39 -7.34 6.07
C LEU A 11 -16.01 -7.61 4.70
N ALA A 12 -17.14 -6.99 4.39
CA ALA A 12 -17.77 -7.11 3.08
C ALA A 12 -16.92 -6.47 1.97
N ALA A 13 -16.28 -5.34 2.24
CA ALA A 13 -15.38 -4.67 1.32
C ALA A 13 -14.13 -5.51 1.02
N ALA A 14 -13.51 -6.11 2.03
CA ALA A 14 -12.37 -7.03 1.84
C ALA A 14 -12.77 -8.27 1.02
N GLY A 15 -13.94 -8.85 1.32
CA GLY A 15 -14.50 -9.93 0.51
C GLY A 15 -14.76 -9.51 -0.94
N LEU A 16 -15.25 -8.28 -1.15
CA LEU A 16 -15.48 -7.73 -2.48
C LEU A 16 -14.18 -7.53 -3.27
N ASP A 17 -13.15 -6.98 -2.62
CA ASP A 17 -11.81 -6.81 -3.22
C ASP A 17 -11.23 -8.16 -3.65
N VAL A 18 -11.21 -9.17 -2.78
CA VAL A 18 -10.69 -10.51 -3.13
C VAL A 18 -11.45 -11.13 -4.31
N LEU A 19 -12.78 -10.97 -4.38
CA LEU A 19 -13.61 -11.57 -5.41
C LEU A 19 -13.55 -10.85 -6.76
N ILE A 20 -13.67 -9.51 -6.75
CA ILE A 20 -13.81 -8.69 -7.96
C ILE A 20 -12.52 -7.94 -8.30
N GLY A 21 -11.78 -7.49 -7.30
CA GLY A 21 -10.65 -6.58 -7.44
C GLY A 21 -11.06 -5.21 -7.98
N ASP A 22 -10.18 -4.62 -8.78
CA ASP A 22 -10.34 -3.28 -9.37
C ASP A 22 -10.73 -3.36 -10.86
N PRO A 23 -12.03 -3.47 -11.19
CA PRO A 23 -12.46 -3.56 -12.59
C PRO A 23 -12.13 -2.29 -13.36
N LEU A 24 -11.42 -2.41 -14.48
CA LEU A 24 -10.96 -1.29 -15.32
C LEU A 24 -12.09 -0.39 -15.85
N TRP A 25 -13.32 -0.90 -15.93
CA TRP A 25 -14.49 -0.17 -16.43
C TRP A 25 -15.16 0.71 -15.35
N CYS A 26 -14.83 0.52 -14.08
CA CYS A 26 -15.44 1.26 -12.99
C CYS A 26 -14.66 2.54 -12.67
N PRO A 27 -15.33 3.70 -12.48
CA PRO A 27 -14.66 4.91 -11.99
C PRO A 27 -14.01 4.67 -10.62
N HIS A 28 -12.68 4.73 -10.55
CA HIS A 28 -11.93 4.47 -9.34
C HIS A 28 -11.56 5.78 -8.59
N PRO A 29 -11.86 5.94 -7.29
CA PRO A 29 -11.57 7.15 -6.53
C PRO A 29 -10.10 7.60 -6.62
N VAL A 30 -9.15 6.67 -6.52
CA VAL A 30 -7.71 6.94 -6.66
C VAL A 30 -7.37 7.56 -8.03
N VAL A 31 -8.00 7.10 -9.12
CA VAL A 31 -7.79 7.68 -10.47
C VAL A 31 -8.33 9.12 -10.54
N LEU A 32 -9.46 9.39 -9.87
CA LEU A 32 -9.98 10.76 -9.76
C LEU A 32 -9.04 11.66 -8.95
N MET A 33 -8.53 11.17 -7.82
CA MET A 33 -7.50 11.87 -7.02
C MET A 33 -6.28 12.20 -7.88
N GLY A 34 -5.76 11.23 -8.64
CA GLY A 34 -4.60 11.45 -9.50
C GLY A 34 -4.83 12.47 -10.62
N LYS A 35 -6.02 12.48 -11.23
CA LYS A 35 -6.41 13.52 -12.20
C LYS A 35 -6.45 14.90 -11.56
N LEU A 36 -7.00 15.02 -10.34
CA LEU A 36 -7.06 16.27 -9.61
C LEU A 36 -5.66 16.76 -9.22
N ILE A 37 -4.83 15.87 -8.66
CA ILE A 37 -3.42 16.15 -8.31
C ILE A 37 -2.66 16.65 -9.53
N SER A 38 -2.82 16.02 -10.70
CA SER A 38 -2.15 16.44 -11.94
C SER A 38 -2.54 17.87 -12.34
N ARG A 39 -3.83 18.20 -12.27
CA ARG A 39 -4.32 19.55 -12.59
C ARG A 39 -3.80 20.59 -11.61
N LEU A 40 -3.87 20.30 -10.32
CA LEU A 40 -3.41 21.22 -9.27
C LEU A 40 -1.90 21.42 -9.33
N ARG A 41 -1.12 20.36 -9.57
CA ARG A 41 0.32 20.43 -9.79
C ARG A 41 0.65 21.39 -10.91
N LEU A 42 0.03 21.24 -12.09
CA LEU A 42 0.29 22.12 -13.24
C LEU A 42 -0.07 23.58 -12.92
N TRP A 43 -1.16 23.81 -12.20
CA TRP A 43 -1.54 25.14 -11.74
C TRP A 43 -0.50 25.75 -10.80
N VAL A 44 -0.08 25.01 -9.77
CA VAL A 44 0.93 25.48 -8.80
C VAL A 44 2.27 25.71 -9.47
N GLU A 45 2.72 24.83 -10.36
CA GLU A 45 3.98 25.00 -11.09
C GLU A 45 3.95 26.27 -11.98
N ARG A 46 2.81 26.57 -12.63
CA ARG A 46 2.66 27.81 -13.43
C ARG A 46 2.74 29.07 -12.58
N LEU A 47 2.10 29.09 -11.40
CA LEU A 47 2.07 30.25 -10.51
C LEU A 47 3.39 30.44 -9.74
N SER A 48 4.03 29.34 -9.36
CA SER A 48 5.22 29.34 -8.52
C SER A 48 6.51 29.53 -9.32
N GLY A 49 6.53 29.09 -10.58
CA GLY A 49 7.76 28.98 -11.37
C GLY A 49 8.74 28.01 -10.69
N ASP A 50 10.01 28.38 -10.66
CA ASP A 50 11.08 27.59 -10.02
C ASP A 50 11.40 28.03 -8.58
N ARG A 51 10.56 28.87 -7.97
CA ARG A 51 10.74 29.36 -6.60
C ARG A 51 10.48 28.25 -5.57
N PRO A 52 11.50 27.79 -4.82
CA PRO A 52 11.34 26.64 -3.92
C PRO A 52 10.28 26.82 -2.84
N GLU A 53 10.20 28.01 -2.22
CA GLU A 53 9.25 28.28 -1.14
C GLU A 53 7.80 28.28 -1.61
N ALA A 54 7.53 28.88 -2.77
CA ALA A 54 6.21 28.86 -3.40
C ALA A 54 5.79 27.44 -3.78
N LEU A 55 6.71 26.63 -4.32
CA LEU A 55 6.46 25.22 -4.63
C LEU A 55 6.17 24.39 -3.37
N ARG A 56 6.90 24.62 -2.26
CA ARG A 56 6.63 23.94 -0.97
C ARG A 56 5.25 24.30 -0.42
N LEU A 57 4.89 25.58 -0.43
CA LEU A 57 3.58 26.04 0.03
C LEU A 57 2.46 25.45 -0.83
N GLY A 58 2.60 25.54 -2.16
CA GLY A 58 1.64 24.97 -3.10
C GLY A 58 1.49 23.46 -2.95
N GLY A 59 2.60 22.75 -2.74
CA GLY A 59 2.61 21.33 -2.40
C GLY A 59 1.82 21.02 -1.12
N GLY A 60 2.09 21.77 -0.04
CA GLY A 60 1.35 21.64 1.23
C GLY A 60 -0.14 21.91 1.09
N LEU A 61 -0.54 22.91 0.30
CA LEU A 61 -1.94 23.22 0.02
C LEU A 61 -2.62 22.11 -0.78
N ILE A 62 -1.94 21.54 -1.79
CA ILE A 62 -2.45 20.38 -2.53
C ILE A 62 -2.65 19.20 -1.57
N THR A 63 -1.67 18.90 -0.72
CA THR A 63 -1.74 17.82 0.25
C THR A 63 -2.93 18.00 1.20
N ALA A 64 -3.06 19.18 1.83
CA ALA A 64 -4.16 19.46 2.74
C ALA A 64 -5.52 19.36 2.04
N ALA A 65 -5.67 19.96 0.85
CA ALA A 65 -6.92 19.94 0.11
C ALA A 65 -7.35 18.52 -0.30
N LEU A 66 -6.41 17.69 -0.76
CA LEU A 66 -6.71 16.33 -1.20
C LEU A 66 -7.04 15.41 -0.03
N VAL A 67 -6.25 15.45 1.05
CA VAL A 67 -6.44 14.57 2.21
C VAL A 67 -7.73 14.93 2.96
N LEU A 68 -7.94 16.23 3.25
CA LEU A 68 -9.16 16.68 3.92
C LEU A 68 -10.38 16.50 3.01
N GLY A 69 -10.25 16.77 1.71
CA GLY A 69 -11.34 16.59 0.74
C GLY A 69 -11.75 15.12 0.61
N ALA A 70 -10.79 14.22 0.44
CA ALA A 70 -11.04 12.78 0.35
C ALA A 70 -11.66 12.24 1.65
N GLY A 71 -11.11 12.62 2.80
CA GLY A 71 -11.65 12.23 4.10
C GLY A 71 -13.07 12.76 4.34
N SER A 72 -13.33 14.02 3.96
CA SER A 72 -14.67 14.62 4.06
C SER A 72 -15.68 13.93 3.13
N CYS A 73 -15.29 13.59 1.91
CA CYS A 73 -16.12 12.80 1.00
C CYS A 73 -16.44 11.41 1.57
N GLY A 74 -15.45 10.72 2.14
CA GLY A 74 -15.65 9.42 2.78
C GLY A 74 -16.61 9.53 3.98
N TRP A 75 -16.43 10.55 4.82
CA TRP A 75 -17.34 10.83 5.94
C TRP A 75 -18.77 11.11 5.48
N LEU A 76 -18.97 11.91 4.42
CA LEU A 76 -20.31 12.14 3.87
C LEU A 76 -20.99 10.86 3.40
N VAL A 77 -20.24 9.94 2.77
CA VAL A 77 -20.77 8.62 2.38
C VAL A 77 -21.16 7.80 3.61
N GLU A 78 -20.38 7.85 4.69
CA GLU A 78 -20.73 7.19 5.96
C GLU A 78 -22.02 7.76 6.58
N GLN A 79 -22.25 9.08 6.48
CA GLN A 79 -23.51 9.68 6.92
C GLN A 79 -24.70 9.20 6.07
N LEU A 80 -24.53 9.15 4.74
CA LEU A 80 -25.53 8.62 3.82
C LEU A 80 -25.83 7.14 4.06
N ALA A 81 -24.82 6.36 4.46
CA ALA A 81 -24.95 4.94 4.75
C ALA A 81 -25.87 4.65 5.94
N ARG A 82 -25.93 5.56 6.91
CA ARG A 82 -26.86 5.49 8.04
C ARG A 82 -28.28 5.87 7.65
N ALA A 83 -28.42 6.77 6.68
CA ALA A 83 -29.71 7.27 6.23
C ALA A 83 -30.40 6.34 5.22
N SER A 84 -29.65 5.52 4.46
CA SER A 84 -30.21 4.74 3.36
C SER A 84 -29.44 3.45 3.03
N PRO A 85 -30.13 2.39 2.52
CA PRO A 85 -29.47 1.20 1.99
C PRO A 85 -28.53 1.48 0.81
N VAL A 86 -28.87 2.47 -0.02
CA VAL A 86 -28.01 2.92 -1.14
C VAL A 86 -26.69 3.47 -0.60
N GLY A 87 -26.72 4.27 0.47
CA GLY A 87 -25.53 4.73 1.14
C GLY A 87 -24.70 3.58 1.72
N SER A 88 -25.34 2.53 2.26
CA SER A 88 -24.61 1.35 2.74
C SER A 88 -23.87 0.62 1.61
N ALA A 89 -24.49 0.52 0.43
CA ALA A 89 -23.83 -0.03 -0.76
C ALA A 89 -22.65 0.84 -1.22
N LEU A 90 -22.82 2.17 -1.27
CA LEU A 90 -21.74 3.11 -1.59
C LEU A 90 -20.59 3.04 -0.59
N LEU A 91 -20.88 2.82 0.70
CA LEU A 91 -19.86 2.64 1.73
C LEU A 91 -19.01 1.39 1.46
N VAL A 92 -19.64 0.24 1.19
CA VAL A 92 -18.91 -1.01 0.90
C VAL A 92 -18.06 -0.87 -0.36
N LEU A 93 -18.62 -0.29 -1.44
CA LEU A 93 -17.88 -0.03 -2.68
C LEU A 93 -16.71 0.94 -2.45
N GLY A 94 -16.93 2.00 -1.68
CA GLY A 94 -15.91 2.98 -1.35
C GLY A 94 -14.76 2.38 -0.53
N LEU A 95 -15.09 1.53 0.45
CA LEU A 95 -14.09 0.81 1.25
C LEU A 95 -13.31 -0.18 0.39
N ALA A 96 -13.99 -0.95 -0.47
CA ALA A 96 -13.33 -1.90 -1.36
C ALA A 96 -12.31 -1.21 -2.27
N SER A 97 -12.66 -0.03 -2.81
CA SER A 97 -11.75 0.77 -3.67
C SER A 97 -10.50 1.33 -2.96
N ALA A 98 -10.40 1.18 -1.63
CA ALA A 98 -9.21 1.57 -0.89
C ALA A 98 -8.25 0.40 -0.64
N LEU A 99 -8.72 -0.84 -0.81
CA LEU A 99 -7.92 -2.06 -0.70
C LEU A 99 -7.42 -2.47 -2.09
N ALA A 100 -6.29 -3.16 -2.14
CA ALA A 100 -5.64 -3.60 -3.38
C ALA A 100 -5.12 -5.03 -3.27
N ALA A 101 -5.74 -5.89 -2.46
CA ALA A 101 -5.26 -7.25 -2.21
C ALA A 101 -5.29 -8.08 -3.51
N ARG A 102 -6.40 -8.01 -4.24
CA ARG A 102 -6.56 -8.78 -5.49
C ARG A 102 -5.72 -8.20 -6.62
N SER A 103 -5.69 -6.89 -6.78
CA SER A 103 -4.89 -6.25 -7.84
C SER A 103 -3.38 -6.44 -7.61
N LEU A 104 -2.92 -6.46 -6.37
CA LEU A 104 -1.55 -6.86 -6.00
C LEU A 104 -1.26 -8.30 -6.43
N HIS A 105 -2.10 -9.25 -6.00
CA HIS A 105 -1.93 -10.66 -6.32
C HIS A 105 -1.89 -10.89 -7.83
N ASP A 106 -2.88 -10.37 -8.56
CA ASP A 106 -3.01 -10.58 -10.00
C ASP A 106 -1.84 -9.96 -10.78
N SER A 107 -1.34 -8.79 -10.35
CA SER A 107 -0.17 -8.16 -10.98
C SER A 107 1.10 -8.99 -10.82
N VAL A 108 1.34 -9.53 -9.63
CA VAL A 108 2.50 -10.38 -9.34
C VAL A 108 2.35 -11.74 -10.05
N ALA A 109 1.18 -12.35 -10.00
CA ALA A 109 0.88 -13.61 -10.67
C ALA A 109 1.03 -13.52 -12.20
N ALA A 110 0.68 -12.37 -12.79
CA ALA A 110 0.89 -12.11 -14.22
C ALA A 110 2.39 -12.09 -14.60
N ILE A 111 3.27 -11.61 -13.72
CA ILE A 111 4.72 -11.66 -13.94
C ILE A 111 5.21 -13.11 -13.87
N LEU A 112 4.80 -13.85 -12.83
CA LEU A 112 5.22 -15.25 -12.65
C LEU A 112 4.74 -16.16 -13.80
N SER A 113 3.54 -15.93 -14.29
CA SER A 113 2.96 -16.66 -15.44
C SER A 113 3.63 -16.31 -16.76
N ALA A 114 4.21 -15.11 -16.87
CA ALA A 114 4.91 -14.66 -18.07
C ALA A 114 6.38 -15.11 -18.11
N LEU A 115 6.90 -15.70 -17.04
CA LEU A 115 8.27 -16.23 -17.01
C LEU A 115 8.32 -17.63 -17.65
N PRO A 116 9.26 -17.88 -18.58
CA PRO A 116 9.37 -19.14 -19.31
C PRO A 116 9.79 -20.31 -18.40
N ASP A 117 9.33 -21.52 -18.68
CA ASP A 117 9.73 -22.72 -17.91
C ASP A 117 11.18 -23.16 -18.16
N GLN A 118 11.73 -22.77 -19.31
CA GLN A 118 13.09 -23.13 -19.70
C GLN A 118 14.09 -22.04 -19.28
N PRO A 119 15.28 -22.43 -18.77
CA PRO A 119 16.37 -21.49 -18.56
C PRO A 119 16.70 -20.77 -19.87
N GLN A 120 16.80 -19.44 -19.83
CA GLN A 120 17.12 -18.57 -20.99
C GLN A 120 15.99 -18.35 -22.01
N GLY A 121 14.74 -18.65 -21.65
CA GLY A 121 13.58 -18.26 -22.49
C GLY A 121 13.40 -16.74 -22.60
N ASP A 122 12.51 -16.32 -23.50
CA ASP A 122 12.19 -14.90 -23.70
C ASP A 122 11.53 -14.29 -22.44
N LEU A 123 12.14 -13.23 -21.90
CA LEU A 123 11.69 -12.51 -20.71
C LEU A 123 10.90 -11.24 -21.05
N THR A 124 10.66 -10.95 -22.34
CA THR A 124 10.02 -9.70 -22.79
C THR A 124 8.65 -9.49 -22.13
N ALA A 125 7.80 -10.51 -22.13
CA ALA A 125 6.48 -10.43 -21.49
C ALA A 125 6.58 -10.21 -19.97
N ALA A 126 7.47 -10.92 -19.28
CA ALA A 126 7.66 -10.76 -17.83
C ALA A 126 8.17 -9.36 -17.47
N ARG A 127 9.09 -8.80 -18.26
CA ARG A 127 9.60 -7.42 -18.09
C ARG A 127 8.50 -6.39 -18.33
N GLU A 128 7.67 -6.58 -19.35
CA GLU A 128 6.54 -5.71 -19.62
C GLU A 128 5.57 -5.68 -18.43
N ARG A 129 5.17 -6.85 -17.92
CA ARG A 129 4.29 -6.94 -16.74
C ARG A 129 4.92 -6.33 -15.48
N LEU A 130 6.21 -6.57 -15.26
CA LEU A 130 6.94 -5.97 -14.14
C LEU A 130 6.96 -4.44 -14.25
N SER A 131 7.14 -3.87 -15.45
CA SER A 131 7.20 -2.42 -15.68
C SER A 131 5.93 -1.68 -15.23
N TRP A 132 4.80 -2.37 -15.13
CA TRP A 132 3.54 -1.77 -14.69
C TRP A 132 3.47 -1.52 -13.18
N ILE A 133 4.29 -2.24 -12.39
CA ILE A 133 4.27 -2.17 -10.92
C ILE A 133 5.59 -1.69 -10.31
N VAL A 134 6.63 -1.44 -11.10
CA VAL A 134 7.90 -0.89 -10.62
C VAL A 134 8.21 0.46 -11.27
N GLY A 135 8.81 1.37 -10.49
CA GLY A 135 9.35 2.64 -11.01
C GLY A 135 10.79 2.57 -11.56
N ARG A 136 11.41 1.38 -11.55
CA ARG A 136 12.80 1.15 -11.98
C ARG A 136 12.87 0.64 -13.43
N ASP A 137 14.04 0.75 -14.05
CA ASP A 137 14.29 0.17 -15.37
C ASP A 137 14.31 -1.36 -15.28
N VAL A 138 13.55 -2.02 -16.16
CA VAL A 138 13.39 -3.47 -16.23
C VAL A 138 13.95 -4.11 -17.49
N GLN A 139 14.37 -3.32 -18.49
CA GLN A 139 14.62 -3.81 -19.85
C GLN A 139 15.76 -4.84 -19.92
N GLN A 140 16.74 -4.71 -19.02
CA GLN A 140 17.93 -5.55 -18.98
C GLN A 140 17.91 -6.58 -17.84
N LEU A 141 16.82 -6.67 -17.07
CA LEU A 141 16.76 -7.58 -15.93
C LEU A 141 16.74 -9.03 -16.39
N ARG A 142 17.56 -9.87 -15.76
CA ARG A 142 17.49 -11.33 -15.89
C ARG A 142 16.44 -11.88 -14.95
N GLU A 143 16.07 -13.15 -15.13
CA GLU A 143 15.01 -13.81 -14.35
C GLU A 143 15.15 -13.65 -12.82
N PRO A 144 16.33 -13.85 -12.19
CA PRO A 144 16.47 -13.63 -10.74
C PRO A 144 16.21 -12.17 -10.33
N GLU A 145 16.56 -11.21 -11.18
CA GLU A 145 16.34 -9.79 -10.91
C GLU A 145 14.87 -9.40 -11.10
N ILE A 146 14.16 -10.05 -12.03
CA ILE A 146 12.70 -9.92 -12.20
C ILE A 146 11.99 -10.48 -10.97
N LEU A 147 12.37 -11.66 -10.50
CA LEU A 147 11.78 -12.30 -9.32
C LEU A 147 12.04 -11.49 -8.04
N ARG A 148 13.27 -11.01 -7.86
CA ARG A 148 13.61 -10.07 -6.77
C ARG A 148 12.74 -8.81 -6.86
N ALA A 149 12.63 -8.21 -8.03
CA ALA A 149 11.86 -6.98 -8.20
C ALA A 149 10.36 -7.18 -7.95
N ALA A 150 9.80 -8.32 -8.37
CA ALA A 150 8.43 -8.71 -8.10
C ALA A 150 8.20 -8.95 -6.60
N ALA A 151 9.12 -9.63 -5.91
CA ALA A 151 9.07 -9.84 -4.46
C ALA A 151 9.11 -8.51 -3.69
N GLU A 152 10.05 -7.62 -4.00
CA GLU A 152 10.15 -6.29 -3.38
C GLU A 152 8.86 -5.48 -3.57
N SER A 153 8.35 -5.42 -4.81
CA SER A 153 7.10 -4.71 -5.09
C SER A 153 5.88 -5.36 -4.45
N ALA A 154 5.86 -6.69 -4.30
CA ALA A 154 4.79 -7.37 -3.57
C ALA A 154 4.81 -6.99 -2.09
N SER A 155 5.99 -6.96 -1.47
CA SER A 155 6.17 -6.65 -0.05
C SER A 155 5.91 -5.17 0.29
N GLU A 156 6.36 -4.24 -0.55
CA GLU A 156 6.11 -2.81 -0.40
C GLU A 156 4.61 -2.50 -0.58
N ASN A 157 4.02 -2.92 -1.70
CA ASN A 157 2.60 -2.65 -1.99
C ASN A 157 1.64 -3.39 -1.07
N ALA A 158 2.04 -4.50 -0.43
CA ALA A 158 1.22 -5.12 0.61
C ALA A 158 0.96 -4.15 1.77
N VAL A 159 1.95 -3.36 2.18
CA VAL A 159 1.77 -2.35 3.22
C VAL A 159 0.96 -1.17 2.70
N ASP A 160 1.37 -0.58 1.58
CA ASP A 160 0.77 0.68 1.08
C ASP A 160 -0.64 0.50 0.51
N GLY A 161 -0.88 -0.64 -0.14
CA GLY A 161 -2.12 -0.94 -0.85
C GLY A 161 -3.16 -1.70 -0.02
N LEU A 162 -2.74 -2.43 1.02
CA LEU A 162 -3.63 -3.30 1.79
C LEU A 162 -3.58 -3.00 3.30
N PHE A 163 -2.44 -3.15 3.96
CA PHE A 163 -2.38 -3.06 5.42
C PHE A 163 -2.53 -1.65 5.96
N ALA A 164 -1.95 -0.62 5.34
CA ALA A 164 -2.13 0.75 5.79
C ALA A 164 -3.59 1.25 5.61
N PRO A 165 -4.26 1.04 4.47
CA PRO A 165 -5.69 1.31 4.35
C PRO A 165 -6.52 0.52 5.38
N LEU A 166 -6.27 -0.79 5.53
CA LEU A 166 -7.01 -1.63 6.47
C LEU A 166 -6.81 -1.19 7.93
N PHE A 167 -5.60 -0.77 8.31
CA PHE A 167 -5.32 -0.18 9.62
C PHE A 167 -6.21 1.04 9.86
N TRP A 168 -6.24 1.99 8.92
CA TRP A 168 -7.04 3.21 9.05
C TRP A 168 -8.54 2.92 9.05
N MET A 169 -8.99 1.87 8.35
CA MET A 169 -10.36 1.37 8.46
C MET A 169 -10.67 0.88 9.87
N ILE A 170 -9.80 0.05 10.47
CA ILE A 170 -9.97 -0.47 11.83
C ILE A 170 -10.06 0.69 12.84
N ILE A 171 -9.16 1.67 12.74
CA ILE A 171 -9.21 2.88 13.58
C ILE A 171 -10.54 3.62 13.39
N GLY A 172 -11.00 3.79 12.16
CA GLY A 172 -12.27 4.45 11.87
C GLY A 172 -13.48 3.71 12.45
N VAL A 173 -13.46 2.37 12.43
CA VAL A 173 -14.50 1.56 13.11
C VAL A 173 -14.49 1.84 14.62
N VAL A 174 -13.32 1.80 15.26
CA VAL A 174 -13.19 2.07 16.71
C VAL A 174 -13.67 3.48 17.04
N LEU A 175 -13.28 4.50 16.27
CA LEU A 175 -13.73 5.87 16.49
C LEU A 175 -15.25 6.02 16.36
N GLN A 176 -15.87 5.39 15.36
CA GLN A 176 -17.33 5.42 15.20
C GLN A 176 -18.08 4.69 16.31
N THR A 177 -17.47 3.65 16.91
CA THR A 177 -18.04 2.99 18.10
C THR A 177 -18.01 3.92 19.31
N LEU A 178 -16.97 4.73 19.48
CA LEU A 178 -16.88 5.72 20.56
C LEU A 178 -17.85 6.90 20.36
N SER A 179 -17.93 7.41 19.13
CA SER A 179 -18.86 8.48 18.77
C SER A 179 -19.22 8.39 17.29
N PRO A 180 -20.52 8.30 16.95
CA PRO A 180 -20.95 8.27 15.57
C PRO A 180 -20.57 9.53 14.77
N GLN A 181 -20.25 10.66 15.41
CA GLN A 181 -19.90 11.89 14.72
C GLN A 181 -18.44 11.91 14.23
N LEU A 182 -17.59 11.02 14.76
CA LEU A 182 -16.18 10.95 14.38
C LEU A 182 -15.99 10.35 12.96
N PRO A 183 -14.83 10.62 12.32
CA PRO A 183 -14.47 10.01 11.04
C PRO A 183 -14.46 8.48 11.15
N GLY A 184 -15.15 7.82 10.23
CA GLY A 184 -15.22 6.37 10.18
C GLY A 184 -14.19 5.71 9.29
N PRO A 185 -14.41 4.41 8.98
CA PRO A 185 -13.45 3.61 8.24
C PRO A 185 -13.18 4.14 6.84
N LEU A 186 -14.19 4.65 6.14
CA LEU A 186 -14.05 5.14 4.76
C LEU A 186 -13.38 6.51 4.75
N ALA A 187 -13.77 7.40 5.66
CA ALA A 187 -13.16 8.71 5.82
C ALA A 187 -11.64 8.59 6.01
N LEU A 188 -11.20 7.73 6.94
CA LEU A 188 -9.77 7.55 7.22
C LEU A 188 -9.05 6.81 6.09
N ALA A 189 -9.66 5.77 5.51
CA ALA A 189 -9.06 5.04 4.39
C ALA A 189 -8.84 5.94 3.16
N TRP A 190 -9.82 6.78 2.79
CA TRP A 190 -9.69 7.70 1.66
C TRP A 190 -8.73 8.86 1.93
N ALA A 191 -8.68 9.36 3.16
CA ALA A 191 -7.66 10.34 3.56
C ALA A 191 -6.24 9.75 3.41
N PHE A 192 -6.04 8.50 3.87
CA PHE A 192 -4.79 7.77 3.68
C PHE A 192 -4.47 7.56 2.20
N LYS A 193 -5.41 7.03 1.40
CA LYS A 193 -5.19 6.80 -0.04
C LYS A 193 -4.88 8.10 -0.79
N ALA A 194 -5.44 9.23 -0.39
CA ALA A 194 -5.07 10.52 -0.95
C ALA A 194 -3.60 10.86 -0.66
N SER A 195 -3.11 10.62 0.57
CA SER A 195 -1.70 10.79 0.94
C SER A 195 -0.77 9.87 0.13
N SER A 196 -1.09 8.59 0.03
CA SER A 196 -0.32 7.60 -0.75
C SER A 196 -0.31 7.91 -2.25
N THR A 197 -1.43 8.41 -2.78
CA THR A 197 -1.49 8.88 -4.19
C THR A 197 -0.64 10.13 -4.40
N LEU A 198 -0.57 11.04 -3.42
CA LEU A 198 0.30 12.21 -3.50
C LEU A 198 1.78 11.82 -3.49
N ASP A 199 2.19 10.86 -2.66
CA ASP A 199 3.58 10.40 -2.64
C ASP A 199 3.98 9.73 -3.95
N SER A 200 3.21 8.74 -4.42
CA SER A 200 3.48 8.05 -5.69
C SER A 200 3.52 8.97 -6.93
N MET A 201 2.77 10.08 -6.92
CA MET A 201 2.74 11.03 -8.04
C MET A 201 3.73 12.19 -7.91
N LEU A 202 3.98 12.69 -6.70
CA LEU A 202 4.72 13.92 -6.45
C LEU A 202 5.99 13.74 -5.61
N GLY A 203 6.15 12.63 -4.89
CA GLY A 203 7.21 12.37 -3.91
C GLY A 203 8.63 12.24 -4.49
N TYR A 204 8.79 12.32 -5.81
CA TYR A 204 10.08 12.23 -6.47
C TYR A 204 11.02 13.38 -6.07
N ARG A 205 12.24 13.01 -5.62
CA ARG A 205 13.30 13.96 -5.26
C ARG A 205 14.05 14.51 -6.49
N ARG A 206 13.33 15.02 -7.50
CA ARG A 206 13.89 15.52 -8.78
C ARG A 206 13.14 16.76 -9.26
N GLY A 207 13.86 17.70 -9.90
CA GLY A 207 13.27 18.92 -10.45
C GLY A 207 12.41 19.69 -9.43
N ARG A 208 11.24 20.16 -9.89
CA ARG A 208 10.26 20.88 -9.05
C ARG A 208 9.62 20.00 -7.96
N LEU A 209 9.51 18.70 -8.22
CA LEU A 209 8.87 17.73 -7.32
C LEU A 209 9.62 17.59 -5.99
N ARG A 210 10.93 17.84 -5.97
CA ARG A 210 11.73 17.89 -4.73
C ARG A 210 11.12 18.81 -3.68
N TRP A 211 10.46 19.89 -4.10
CA TRP A 211 9.83 20.87 -3.21
C TRP A 211 8.32 20.65 -3.10
N LEU A 212 7.66 20.49 -4.25
CA LEU A 212 6.20 20.37 -4.35
C LEU A 212 5.69 19.07 -3.70
N GLY A 213 6.42 17.96 -3.81
CA GLY A 213 6.01 16.67 -3.26
C GLY A 213 6.34 16.46 -1.77
N THR A 214 7.14 17.34 -1.15
CA THR A 214 7.69 17.09 0.20
C THR A 214 6.60 16.87 1.25
N ALA A 215 5.51 17.65 1.20
CA ALA A 215 4.44 17.57 2.19
C ALA A 215 3.67 16.25 2.09
N GLY A 216 3.29 15.85 0.86
CA GLY A 216 2.61 14.58 0.60
C GLY A 216 3.45 13.37 1.01
N ALA A 217 4.71 13.34 0.57
CA ALA A 217 5.63 12.25 0.89
C ALA A 217 5.84 12.07 2.41
N ARG A 218 6.04 13.18 3.14
CA ARG A 218 6.22 13.12 4.60
C ARG A 218 4.96 12.72 5.35
N LEU A 219 3.79 13.16 4.87
CA LEU A 219 2.53 12.76 5.47
C LEU A 219 2.28 11.28 5.23
N ASP A 220 2.54 10.78 4.02
CA ASP A 220 2.42 9.36 3.71
C ASP A 220 3.37 8.51 4.58
N ASP A 221 4.65 8.89 4.64
CA ASP A 221 5.63 8.25 5.51
C ASP A 221 5.13 8.14 6.96
N LEU A 222 4.49 9.20 7.48
CA LEU A 222 3.93 9.26 8.83
C LEU A 222 2.70 8.35 8.97
N LEU A 223 1.75 8.40 8.03
CA LEU A 223 0.51 7.64 8.09
C LEU A 223 0.73 6.13 7.87
N THR A 224 1.80 5.77 7.15
CA THR A 224 2.23 4.38 6.91
C THR A 224 3.15 3.86 8.01
N TRP A 225 3.75 4.75 8.82
CA TRP A 225 4.72 4.37 9.85
C TRP A 225 4.20 3.29 10.80
N LEU A 226 3.08 3.56 11.48
CA LEU A 226 2.51 2.63 12.45
C LEU A 226 1.97 1.34 11.79
N PRO A 227 1.19 1.40 10.69
CA PRO A 227 0.79 0.20 9.95
C PRO A 227 1.98 -0.69 9.57
N CYS A 228 3.06 -0.12 9.06
CA CYS A 228 4.27 -0.85 8.67
C CYS A 228 4.87 -1.60 9.87
N ARG A 229 4.96 -0.98 11.06
CA ARG A 229 5.50 -1.65 12.27
C ARG A 229 4.57 -2.76 12.75
N LEU A 230 3.26 -2.56 12.64
CA LEU A 230 2.30 -3.61 12.96
C LEU A 230 2.46 -4.80 12.01
N VAL A 231 2.66 -4.57 10.71
CA VAL A 231 2.99 -5.63 9.75
C VAL A 231 4.29 -6.33 10.15
N MET A 232 5.34 -5.58 10.52
CA MET A 232 6.59 -6.19 10.98
C MET A 232 6.39 -7.16 12.15
N ILE A 233 5.54 -6.80 13.12
CA ILE A 233 5.32 -7.60 14.33
C ILE A 233 4.33 -8.74 14.08
N THR A 234 3.35 -8.56 13.19
CA THR A 234 2.25 -9.52 12.99
C THR A 234 2.49 -10.49 11.83
N LEU A 235 3.27 -10.14 10.81
CA LEU A 235 3.62 -11.04 9.70
C LEU A 235 4.29 -12.33 10.19
N PRO A 236 5.23 -12.30 11.17
CA PRO A 236 5.86 -13.53 11.61
C PRO A 236 4.88 -14.51 12.28
N LEU A 237 3.77 -14.04 12.87
CA LEU A 237 2.72 -14.88 13.48
C LEU A 237 2.07 -15.85 12.48
N VAL A 238 2.10 -15.51 11.18
CA VAL A 238 1.49 -16.32 10.11
C VAL A 238 2.52 -17.02 9.20
N SER A 239 3.81 -16.88 9.51
CA SER A 239 4.92 -17.42 8.71
C SER A 239 5.70 -18.56 9.37
N GLN A 240 6.00 -18.43 10.67
CA GLN A 240 6.94 -19.29 11.40
C GLN A 240 6.43 -19.51 12.84
N PRO A 241 6.99 -20.47 13.60
CA PRO A 241 6.65 -20.65 15.01
C PRO A 241 6.87 -19.36 15.81
N TRP A 242 5.95 -19.06 16.74
CA TRP A 242 5.95 -17.85 17.58
C TRP A 242 7.26 -17.56 18.33
N ARG A 243 8.10 -18.58 18.55
CA ARG A 243 9.41 -18.45 19.21
C ARG A 243 10.44 -17.67 18.38
N GLU A 244 10.29 -17.64 17.06
CA GLU A 244 11.22 -16.96 16.14
C GLU A 244 10.87 -15.48 15.93
N LEU A 245 9.66 -15.07 16.35
CA LEU A 245 9.12 -13.73 16.14
C LEU A 245 10.09 -12.60 16.55
N PRO A 246 10.69 -12.61 17.76
CA PRO A 246 11.57 -11.51 18.17
C PRO A 246 12.87 -11.46 17.36
N ALA A 247 13.36 -12.61 16.89
CA ALA A 247 14.56 -12.68 16.06
C ALA A 247 14.30 -12.12 14.66
N LEU A 248 13.19 -12.51 14.04
CA LEU A 248 12.77 -12.04 12.71
C LEU A 248 12.54 -10.53 12.70
N VAL A 249 11.83 -9.97 13.69
CA VAL A 249 11.58 -8.53 13.79
C VAL A 249 12.89 -7.75 13.97
N ARG A 250 13.80 -8.22 14.83
CA ARG A 250 15.11 -7.56 15.03
C ARG A 250 15.98 -7.60 13.78
N ALA A 251 15.98 -8.73 13.06
CA ALA A 251 16.73 -8.86 11.82
C ALA A 251 16.14 -7.95 10.73
N ALA A 252 14.82 -7.90 10.59
CA ALA A 252 14.14 -7.01 9.67
C ALA A 252 14.39 -5.53 9.98
N GLU A 253 14.37 -5.14 11.26
CA GLU A 253 14.70 -3.76 11.66
C GLU A 253 16.16 -3.42 11.32
N ARG A 254 17.11 -4.31 11.63
CA ARG A 254 18.53 -4.11 11.34
C ARG A 254 18.78 -3.91 9.84
N ASP A 255 18.15 -4.75 9.02
CA ASP A 255 18.40 -4.76 7.57
C ASP A 255 17.63 -3.65 6.84
N GLY A 256 16.40 -3.36 7.27
CA GLY A 256 15.51 -2.39 6.62
C GLY A 256 15.66 -0.94 7.09
N ALA A 257 16.16 -0.71 8.31
CA ALA A 257 16.33 0.65 8.86
C ALA A 257 17.22 1.61 8.04
N PRO A 258 18.28 1.15 7.34
CA PRO A 258 19.11 2.03 6.51
C PRO A 258 18.44 2.57 5.24
N ASP A 259 17.28 2.06 4.84
CA ASP A 259 16.58 2.55 3.64
C ASP A 259 16.16 4.03 3.82
N PRO A 260 16.23 4.87 2.77
CA PRO A 260 15.79 6.26 2.85
C PRO A 260 14.31 6.45 3.20
N SER A 261 13.45 5.48 2.87
CA SER A 261 12.08 5.43 3.34
C SER A 261 12.05 4.83 4.75
N PRO A 262 11.34 5.46 5.71
CA PRO A 262 11.16 4.86 7.02
C PRO A 262 10.35 3.56 6.97
N ASN A 263 9.65 3.26 5.87
CA ASN A 263 8.68 2.18 5.77
C ASN A 263 9.11 1.08 4.78
N ALA A 264 9.45 1.44 3.54
CA ALA A 264 9.66 0.48 2.45
C ALA A 264 10.74 -0.57 2.78
N GLY A 265 11.92 -0.13 3.24
CA GLY A 265 13.00 -1.05 3.60
C GLY A 265 12.61 -2.03 4.72
N ARG A 266 11.80 -1.58 5.69
CA ARG A 266 11.34 -2.42 6.81
C ARG A 266 10.26 -3.41 6.40
N SER A 267 9.31 -3.00 5.55
CA SER A 267 8.30 -3.89 4.99
C SER A 267 8.94 -4.95 4.10
N GLU A 268 9.82 -4.54 3.17
CA GLU A 268 10.57 -5.48 2.34
C GLU A 268 11.40 -6.45 3.20
N ALA A 269 12.07 -5.96 4.26
CA ALA A 269 12.92 -6.79 5.11
C ALA A 269 12.14 -7.84 5.91
N ILE A 270 10.99 -7.48 6.50
CA ILE A 270 10.22 -8.48 7.26
C ILE A 270 9.68 -9.58 6.35
N TYR A 271 9.26 -9.23 5.13
CA TYR A 271 8.86 -10.23 4.13
C TYR A 271 10.03 -11.07 3.65
N ALA A 272 11.21 -10.49 3.42
CA ALA A 272 12.43 -11.20 3.07
C ALA A 272 12.76 -12.30 4.09
N HIS A 273 12.78 -11.92 5.38
CA HIS A 273 13.03 -12.85 6.50
C HIS A 273 11.95 -13.92 6.64
N CYS A 274 10.66 -13.55 6.56
CA CYS A 274 9.55 -14.51 6.68
C CYS A 274 9.44 -15.45 5.47
N ALA A 275 9.79 -14.96 4.27
CA ALA A 275 9.76 -15.73 3.04
C ALA A 275 11.08 -16.43 2.75
N GLY A 276 12.11 -16.31 3.60
CA GLY A 276 13.35 -17.06 3.45
C GLY A 276 14.19 -16.65 2.24
N VAL A 277 14.18 -15.36 1.85
CA VAL A 277 14.91 -14.88 0.65
C VAL A 277 15.59 -13.54 0.84
N GLN A 278 16.66 -13.34 0.08
CA GLN A 278 17.38 -12.08 -0.01
C GLN A 278 16.68 -11.12 -0.98
N LEU A 279 16.48 -9.87 -0.53
CA LEU A 279 15.98 -8.75 -1.33
C LEU A 279 16.95 -7.57 -1.29
N GLY A 280 16.63 -6.49 -2.01
CA GLY A 280 17.40 -5.25 -2.05
C GLY A 280 18.60 -5.29 -2.98
N GLY A 281 19.53 -4.35 -2.78
CA GLY A 281 20.72 -4.19 -3.62
C GLY A 281 20.53 -3.24 -4.81
N ARG A 282 21.31 -3.47 -5.88
CA ARG A 282 21.47 -2.49 -6.95
C ARG A 282 20.29 -2.44 -7.92
N ASN A 283 19.79 -1.23 -8.19
CA ASN A 283 18.67 -0.93 -9.07
C ASN A 283 19.03 0.21 -10.05
N ARG A 284 18.46 0.16 -11.26
CA ARG A 284 18.65 1.20 -12.29
C ARG A 284 17.40 2.05 -12.43
N TYR A 285 17.56 3.37 -12.48
CA TYR A 285 16.49 4.35 -12.70
C TYR A 285 16.92 5.31 -13.81
N GLY A 286 16.56 4.99 -15.06
CA GLY A 286 17.11 5.67 -16.24
C GLY A 286 18.62 5.48 -16.30
N GLU A 287 19.38 6.57 -16.35
CA GLU A 287 20.86 6.50 -16.39
C GLU A 287 21.52 6.35 -15.01
N ARG A 288 20.75 6.35 -13.92
CA ARG A 288 21.31 6.31 -12.55
C ARG A 288 21.19 4.94 -11.93
N TRP A 289 22.28 4.48 -11.32
CA TRP A 289 22.27 3.35 -10.42
C TRP A 289 22.04 3.81 -8.99
N ILE A 290 21.18 3.12 -8.26
CA ILE A 290 20.89 3.34 -6.85
C ILE A 290 21.10 2.01 -6.13
N ASP A 291 21.98 2.03 -5.13
CA ASP A 291 22.22 0.89 -4.24
C ASP A 291 21.30 1.00 -3.03
N LYS A 292 20.31 0.09 -2.95
CA LYS A 292 19.50 -0.12 -1.74
C LYS A 292 20.25 -1.05 -0.77
N PRO A 293 19.97 -0.99 0.54
CA PRO A 293 20.48 -1.99 1.48
C PRO A 293 20.12 -3.42 1.01
N LEU A 294 21.00 -4.38 1.30
CA LEU A 294 20.66 -5.79 1.13
C LEU A 294 19.84 -6.24 2.34
N LEU A 295 18.72 -6.91 2.07
CA LEU A 295 17.77 -7.37 3.06
C LEU A 295 17.89 -8.88 3.17
N ALA A 296 18.10 -9.41 4.39
CA ALA A 296 18.34 -10.83 4.63
C ALA A 296 19.48 -11.40 3.75
N ALA A 297 20.65 -10.75 3.79
CA ALA A 297 21.76 -11.00 2.87
C ALA A 297 22.35 -12.42 2.90
N ASP A 298 22.10 -13.17 3.97
CA ASP A 298 22.50 -14.56 4.18
C ASP A 298 21.52 -15.59 3.60
N LEU A 299 20.36 -15.14 3.10
CA LEU A 299 19.33 -15.98 2.49
C LEU A 299 19.53 -16.13 0.97
N PRO A 300 18.96 -17.17 0.34
CA PRO A 300 19.05 -17.36 -1.11
C PRO A 300 18.33 -16.25 -1.89
N GLN A 301 18.72 -16.06 -3.16
CA GLN A 301 18.03 -15.15 -4.07
C GLN A 301 16.57 -15.53 -4.25
N ALA A 302 15.72 -14.52 -4.51
CA ALA A 302 14.30 -14.73 -4.78
C ALA A 302 14.07 -15.68 -5.96
N ASP A 303 13.33 -16.75 -5.71
CA ASP A 303 12.82 -17.69 -6.71
C ASP A 303 11.28 -17.56 -6.85
N ARG A 304 10.68 -18.31 -7.79
CA ARG A 304 9.22 -18.30 -7.97
C ARG A 304 8.46 -18.71 -6.70
N ASN A 305 9.00 -19.68 -5.95
CA ASN A 305 8.37 -20.18 -4.74
C ASN A 305 8.36 -19.12 -3.63
N ALA A 306 9.41 -18.32 -3.52
CA ALA A 306 9.49 -17.22 -2.58
C ALA A 306 8.51 -16.10 -2.90
N VAL A 307 8.37 -15.72 -4.17
CA VAL A 307 7.36 -14.72 -4.59
C VAL A 307 5.96 -15.23 -4.26
N ASN A 308 5.65 -16.50 -4.57
CA ASN A 308 4.38 -17.12 -4.19
C ASN A 308 4.18 -17.16 -2.67
N ARG A 309 5.23 -17.45 -1.90
CA ARG A 309 5.20 -17.43 -0.44
C ARG A 309 4.89 -16.04 0.11
N ILE A 310 5.45 -14.97 -0.47
CA ILE A 310 5.10 -13.58 -0.11
C ILE A 310 3.61 -13.30 -0.31
N LEU A 311 3.02 -13.74 -1.44
CA LEU A 311 1.58 -13.59 -1.69
C LEU A 311 0.74 -14.36 -0.67
N VAL A 312 1.10 -15.62 -0.39
CA VAL A 312 0.40 -16.45 0.61
C VAL A 312 0.49 -15.84 2.01
N LEU A 313 1.67 -15.35 2.41
CA LEU A 313 1.85 -14.67 3.70
C LEU A 313 1.00 -13.40 3.80
N THR A 314 0.89 -12.65 2.70
CA THR A 314 0.03 -11.46 2.63
C THR A 314 -1.44 -11.81 2.86
N SER A 315 -1.99 -12.81 2.16
CA SER A 315 -3.38 -13.24 2.35
C SER A 315 -3.65 -13.82 3.76
N ARG A 316 -2.68 -14.54 4.33
CA ARG A 316 -2.79 -15.02 5.73
C ARG A 316 -2.81 -13.88 6.72
N LEU A 317 -1.95 -12.88 6.53
CA LEU A 317 -1.87 -11.73 7.43
C LEU A 317 -3.13 -10.85 7.31
N GLU A 318 -3.65 -10.66 6.10
CA GLU A 318 -4.94 -10.01 5.86
C GLU A 318 -6.06 -10.72 6.64
N SER A 319 -6.14 -12.05 6.51
CA SER A 319 -7.12 -12.86 7.25
C SER A 319 -7.00 -12.68 8.77
N LEU A 320 -5.76 -12.61 9.29
CA LEU A 320 -5.51 -12.34 10.71
C LEU A 320 -6.02 -10.95 11.12
N TRP A 321 -5.76 -9.91 10.34
CA TRP A 321 -6.22 -8.54 10.65
C TRP A 321 -7.74 -8.41 10.58
N LEU A 322 -8.39 -9.07 9.62
CA LEU A 322 -9.86 -9.13 9.54
C LEU A 322 -10.47 -9.91 10.71
N LEU A 323 -9.83 -11.00 11.15
CA LEU A 323 -10.24 -11.74 12.35
C LEU A 323 -10.11 -10.86 13.61
N LEU A 324 -9.00 -10.13 13.76
CA LEU A 324 -8.81 -9.20 14.87
C LEU A 324 -9.86 -8.09 14.86
N LEU A 325 -10.20 -7.53 13.70
CA LEU A 325 -11.30 -6.58 13.56
C LEU A 325 -12.63 -7.18 14.03
N LEU A 326 -12.94 -8.41 13.61
CA LEU A 326 -14.15 -9.11 14.05
C LEU A 326 -14.18 -9.30 15.57
N LEU A 327 -13.06 -9.73 16.17
CA LEU A 327 -12.94 -9.90 17.62
C LEU A 327 -13.14 -8.57 18.37
N VAL A 328 -12.50 -7.49 17.91
CA VAL A 328 -12.68 -6.15 18.48
C VAL A 328 -14.15 -5.71 18.39
N ALA A 329 -14.80 -5.92 17.23
CA ALA A 329 -16.20 -5.59 17.05
C ALA A 329 -17.13 -6.39 17.99
N LEU A 330 -16.87 -7.69 18.18
CA LEU A 330 -17.64 -8.54 19.09
C LEU A 330 -17.46 -8.13 20.56
N LEU A 331 -16.23 -7.82 20.97
CA LEU A 331 -15.94 -7.36 22.33
C LEU A 331 -16.62 -6.02 22.63
N MET A 332 -16.67 -5.11 21.67
CA MET A 332 -17.35 -3.82 21.83
C MET A 332 -18.88 -3.96 21.81
N ALA A 333 -19.43 -4.95 21.11
CA ALA A 333 -20.88 -5.20 21.07
C ALA A 333 -21.41 -5.89 22.34
N GLY A 334 -20.53 -6.52 23.13
CA GLY A 334 -20.87 -7.16 24.39
C GLY A 334 -20.79 -6.24 25.62
N GLN A 335 -20.38 -4.98 25.45
CA GLN A 335 -20.39 -3.93 26.48
C GLN A 335 -21.65 -3.06 26.34
#